data_AF-A0A0H3ZSL1-F1
#
_entry.id   AF-A0A0H3ZSL1-F1
#
_cell.length_a   1.000
_cell.length_b   1.000
_cell.length_c   1.000
_cell.angle_alpha   90.00
_cell.angle_beta   90.00
_cell.angle_gamma   90.00
#
_symmetry.space_group_name_H-M   'P 1'
#
loop_
_entity.id
_entity.type
_entity.pdbx_description
1 polymer ?
#
loop_
_entity_poly.entity_id
_entity_poly.type
_entity_poly.pdbx_seq_one_letter_code
_entity_poly.pdbx_strand_id
1 'polypeptide(L)' 'MQRRQEGLPKEIVDIAWHVQQRLCRRYQRLLQKGKHRNVVVAAIAREMIAYIWAIAREVVVSEADPKARIARLPT' A
#
# COMPACT_ATOMS: atom_id res chain seq x y z
N MET A 1 -7.18 -3.66 11.65
CA MET A 1 -5.96 -3.13 11.03
C MET A 1 -4.73 -3.31 11.93
N GLN A 2 -4.86 -3.19 13.27
CA GLN A 2 -3.76 -3.29 14.25
C GLN A 2 -2.80 -4.48 14.05
N ARG A 3 -3.34 -5.71 13.86
CA ARG A 3 -2.54 -6.94 13.77
C ARG A 3 -1.51 -6.98 12.63
N ARG A 4 -1.69 -6.18 11.57
CA ARG A 4 -0.71 -6.11 10.45
C ARG A 4 0.37 -5.04 10.66
N GLN A 5 0.20 -4.18 11.66
CA GLN A 5 1.11 -3.10 12.01
C GLN A 5 1.98 -3.44 13.22
N GLU A 6 1.65 -4.53 13.93
CA GLU A 6 2.44 -5.08 15.04
C GLU A 6 3.84 -5.48 14.53
N GLY A 7 4.87 -4.78 15.01
CA GLY A 7 6.27 -5.03 14.66
C GLY A 7 6.83 -4.20 13.48
N LEU A 8 6.02 -3.33 12.87
CA LEU A 8 6.51 -2.42 11.82
C LEU A 8 7.05 -1.11 12.43
N PRO A 9 8.16 -0.55 11.88
CA PRO A 9 8.60 0.79 12.18
C PRO A 9 7.46 1.81 12.07
N LYS A 10 7.36 2.69 13.07
CA LYS A 10 6.32 3.72 13.15
C LYS A 10 6.26 4.59 11.90
N GLU A 11 7.42 4.89 11.31
CA GLU A 11 7.54 5.66 10.06
C GLU A 11 6.79 5.02 8.89
N ILE A 12 6.86 3.69 8.74
CA ILE A 12 6.13 2.97 7.68
C ILE A 12 4.63 3.07 7.91
N VAL A 13 4.18 2.94 9.16
CA VAL A 13 2.77 3.03 9.52
C VAL A 13 2.23 4.44 9.25
N ASP A 14 2.99 5.47 9.60
CA ASP A 14 2.66 6.86 9.33
C ASP A 14 2.60 7.14 7.81
N ILE A 15 3.58 6.68 7.03
CA ILE A 15 3.56 6.81 5.57
C ILE A 15 2.33 6.10 4.98
N ALA A 16 2.07 4.86 5.38
CA ALA A 16 0.92 4.09 4.92
C ALA A 16 -0.41 4.81 5.24
N TRP A 17 -0.52 5.41 6.41
CA TRP A 17 -1.70 6.18 6.82
C TRP A 17 -1.90 7.43 5.97
N HIS A 18 -0.84 8.21 5.73
CA HIS A 18 -0.90 9.39 4.85
C HIS A 18 -1.29 9.02 3.41
N VAL A 19 -0.73 7.92 2.90
CA VAL A 19 -1.06 7.37 1.59
C VAL A 19 -2.54 6.99 1.50
N GLN A 20 -3.05 6.25 2.49
CA GLN A 20 -4.44 5.82 2.52
C GLN A 20 -5.40 7.01 2.49
N GLN A 21 -5.14 8.05 3.31
CA GLN A 21 -5.94 9.26 3.31
C GLN A 21 -5.91 9.99 1.95
N ARG A 22 -4.74 10.09 1.31
CA ARG A 22 -4.61 10.72 -0.02
C ARG A 22 -5.36 9.94 -1.10
N LEU A 23 -5.25 8.61 -1.11
CA LEU A 23 -5.94 7.75 -2.08
C LEU A 23 -7.46 7.83 -1.92
N CYS A 24 -7.98 7.78 -0.70
CA CYS A 24 -9.43 7.94 -0.43
C CYS A 24 -9.95 9.28 -0.95
N ARG A 25 -9.28 10.39 -0.63
CA ARG A 25 -9.66 11.73 -1.11
C ARG A 25 -9.61 11.81 -2.64
N ARG A 26 -8.59 11.22 -3.27
CA ARG A 26 -8.45 11.25 -4.73
C ARG A 26 -9.51 10.39 -5.43
N TYR A 27 -9.84 9.22 -4.86
CA TYR A 27 -10.91 8.37 -5.35
C TYR A 27 -12.25 9.13 -5.34
N GLN A 28 -12.60 9.73 -4.19
CA GLN A 28 -13.82 10.52 -4.05
C GLN A 28 -13.85 11.71 -5.02
N ARG A 29 -12.73 12.42 -5.20
CA ARG A 29 -12.64 13.54 -6.14
C ARG A 29 -12.84 13.12 -7.59
N LEU A 30 -12.25 11.99 -8.00
CA LEU A 30 -12.37 11.51 -9.37
C LEU A 30 -13.78 10.95 -9.65
N LEU A 31 -14.41 10.35 -8.64
CA LEU A 31 -15.79 9.88 -8.74
C LEU A 31 -16.77 11.06 -8.84
N GLN A 32 -16.59 12.12 -8.04
CA GLN A 32 -17.39 13.36 -8.12
C GLN A 32 -17.26 14.07 -9.47
N LYS A 33 -16.13 13.91 -10.18
CA LYS A 33 -15.93 14.41 -11.54
C LYS A 33 -16.66 13.60 -12.61
N GLY A 34 -17.42 12.56 -12.24
CA GLY A 34 -18.17 11.72 -13.18
C GLY A 34 -17.31 10.78 -14.02
N LYS A 35 -16.04 10.52 -13.63
CA LYS A 35 -15.18 9.61 -14.39
C LYS A 35 -15.65 8.16 -14.26
N HIS A 36 -15.49 7.39 -15.34
CA HIS A 36 -15.78 5.96 -15.33
C HIS A 36 -14.98 5.25 -14.22
N ARG A 37 -15.65 4.39 -13.43
CA ARG A 37 -15.09 3.73 -12.26
C ARG A 37 -13.75 3.03 -12.56
N ASN A 38 -13.63 2.37 -13.71
CA ASN A 38 -12.39 1.68 -14.11
C ASN A 38 -11.20 2.64 -14.26
N VAL A 39 -11.43 3.86 -14.77
CA VAL A 39 -10.38 4.89 -14.90
C VAL A 39 -9.96 5.37 -13.51
N VAL A 40 -10.92 5.53 -12.60
CA VAL A 40 -10.63 5.92 -11.21
C VAL A 40 -9.80 4.83 -10.53
N VAL A 41 -10.23 3.57 -10.60
CA VAL A 41 -9.51 2.43 -10.00
C VAL A 41 -8.10 2.30 -10.59
N ALA A 42 -7.95 2.41 -11.91
CA ALA A 42 -6.64 2.32 -12.56
C ALA A 42 -5.71 3.48 -12.20
N ALA A 43 -6.24 4.68 -11.94
CA ALA A 43 -5.44 5.81 -11.45
C ALA A 43 -4.97 5.58 -10.00
N ILE A 44 -5.87 5.13 -9.13
CA ILE A 44 -5.58 4.83 -7.72
C ILE A 44 -4.57 3.68 -7.60
N ALA A 45 -4.72 2.62 -8.41
CA ALA A 45 -3.78 1.50 -8.42
C ALA A 45 -2.36 1.92 -8.81
N ARG A 46 -2.21 2.81 -9.82
CA ARG A 46 -0.89 3.33 -10.21
C ARG A 46 -0.23 4.12 -9.09
N GLU A 47 -0.98 4.95 -8.39
CA GLU A 47 -0.44 5.66 -7.22
C GLU A 47 -0.06 4.71 -6.10
N MET A 48 -0.88 3.70 -5.82
CA MET A 48 -0.59 2.70 -4.81
C MET A 48 0.75 1.98 -5.08
N ILE A 49 1.00 1.59 -6.32
CA ILE A 49 2.28 0.94 -6.72
C ILE A 49 3.47 1.88 -6.49
N ALA A 50 3.35 3.16 -6.84
CA ALA A 50 4.41 4.14 -6.62
C ALA A 50 4.76 4.29 -5.13
N TYR A 51 3.75 4.27 -4.24
CA TYR A 51 3.99 4.30 -2.79
C TYR A 51 4.63 3.02 -2.26
N ILE A 52 4.19 1.85 -2.75
CA ILE A 52 4.82 0.57 -2.38
C ILE A 52 6.30 0.59 -2.75
N TRP A 53 6.63 1.07 -3.95
CA TRP A 53 8.02 1.20 -4.39
C TRP A 53 8.82 2.21 -3.55
N ALA A 54 8.23 3.36 -3.20
CA ALA A 54 8.88 4.33 -2.32
C ALA A 54 9.17 3.73 -0.93
N ILE A 55 8.21 3.02 -0.34
CA ILE A 55 8.40 2.33 0.95
C ILE A 55 9.47 1.24 0.83
N ALA A 56 9.45 0.44 -0.25
CA ALA A 56 10.44 -0.62 -0.48
C ALA A 56 11.87 -0.09 -0.70
N ARG A 57 12.02 1.20 -1.07
CA ARG A 57 13.32 1.86 -1.17
C ARG A 57 13.81 2.40 0.17
N GLU A 58 12.90 2.93 0.98
CA GLU A 58 13.22 3.48 2.30
C GLU A 58 13.50 2.37 3.31
N VAL A 59 12.71 1.31 3.24
CA VAL A 59 12.89 0.10 4.03
C VAL A 59 13.82 -0.80 3.24
N VAL A 60 15.13 -0.71 3.47
CA VAL A 60 16.06 -1.77 3.06
C VAL A 60 15.51 -3.05 3.68
N VAL A 61 14.88 -3.89 2.86
CA VAL A 61 14.36 -5.18 3.29
C VAL A 61 15.60 -6.00 3.66
N SER A 62 15.97 -5.99 4.94
CA SER A 62 16.96 -6.93 5.47
C SER A 62 16.58 -8.30 4.95
N GLU A 63 17.54 -8.95 4.28
CA GLU A 63 17.34 -10.12 3.44
C GLU A 63 16.29 -11.06 4.04
N ALA A 64 15.13 -11.13 3.40
CA ALA A 64 14.12 -12.08 3.79
C ALA A 64 14.69 -13.48 3.53
N ASP A 65 15.08 -14.18 4.60
CA ASP A 65 15.54 -15.57 4.55
C ASP A 65 14.59 -16.39 3.66
N PRO A 66 15.05 -16.88 2.50
CA PRO A 66 14.18 -17.53 1.52
C PRO A 66 13.47 -18.77 2.06
N LYS A 67 14.02 -19.44 3.09
CA LYS A 67 13.43 -20.63 3.72
C LYS A 67 12.18 -20.32 4.54
N ALA A 68 12.06 -19.12 5.10
CA ALA A 68 10.86 -18.70 5.83
C ALA A 68 9.65 -18.36 4.92
N ARG A 69 9.84 -18.27 3.59
CA ARG A 69 8.76 -17.90 2.64
C ARG A 69 7.78 -19.03 2.29
N ILE A 70 8.01 -20.26 2.74
CA ILE A 70 7.24 -21.46 2.33
C ILE A 70 5.89 -21.61 3.08
N ALA A 71 5.65 -20.90 4.18
CA ALA A 71 4.52 -21.21 5.09
C ALA A 71 3.14 -20.65 4.70
N ARG A 72 2.91 -20.10 3.49
CA ARG A 72 1.61 -19.49 3.11
C ARG A 72 0.83 -20.24 2.02
N LEU A 73 0.95 -21.56 1.98
CA LEU A 73 0.03 -22.41 1.20
C LEU A 73 -0.93 -23.11 2.16
N PRO A 74 -2.25 -23.02 1.95
CA PRO A 74 -3.18 -23.90 2.65
C PRO A 74 -2.98 -25.33 2.12
N THR A 75 -2.63 -26.27 3.00
CA THR A 75 -2.89 -27.71 2.82
C THR A 75 -4.37 -28.01 3.03
#